data_AF-A0AA36JMR0-F1
#
_entry.id   AF-A0AA36JMR0-F1
#
_cell.length_a   1.000
_cell.length_b   1.000
_cell.length_c   1.000
_cell.angle_alpha   90.00
_cell.angle_beta   90.00
_cell.angle_gamma   90.00
#
_symmetry.space_group_name_H-M   'P 1'
#
loop_
_entity.id
_entity.type
_entity.pdbx_description
1 polymer ?
#
loop_
_entity_poly.entity_id
_entity_poly.type
_entity_poly.pdbx_seq_one_letter_code
_entity_poly.pdbx_strand_id
1 'polypeptide(L)'
;MSMTIPDSVTATGKSALKGCNSLRSMTIPDSGTEIRPISFEDFGSLTGVTILQSVTNIGGGAFQGCSSLASVTIPNSVAEIVQSVFQGCRSLKRDHCEFCG
;
A
#
# COMPACT_ATOMS: atom_id res chain seq x y z
N MET A 1 -6.56 -6.39 -13.25
CA MET A 1 -6.34 -7.49 -12.30
C MET A 1 -6.36 -6.91 -10.90
N SER A 2 -7.17 -7.49 -10.03
CA SER A 2 -7.18 -7.20 -8.59
C SER A 2 -6.53 -8.37 -7.86
N MET A 3 -5.71 -8.11 -6.86
CA MET A 3 -5.15 -9.14 -6.00
C MET A 3 -5.53 -8.84 -4.56
N THR A 4 -6.11 -9.82 -3.89
CA THR A 4 -6.27 -9.80 -2.45
C THR A 4 -5.04 -10.48 -1.86
N ILE A 5 -4.32 -9.76 -1.01
CA ILE A 5 -3.22 -10.36 -0.25
C ILE A 5 -3.86 -11.38 0.71
N PRO A 6 -3.38 -12.63 0.81
CA PRO A 6 -3.88 -13.58 1.81
C PRO A 6 -3.53 -13.12 3.22
N ASP A 7 -4.37 -13.48 4.21
CA ASP A 7 -4.19 -13.07 5.62
C ASP A 7 -2.83 -13.45 6.22
N SER A 8 -2.16 -14.45 5.67
CA SER A 8 -0.85 -14.92 6.11
C SER A 8 0.34 -14.13 5.56
N VAL A 9 0.12 -13.22 4.60
CA VAL A 9 1.21 -12.48 3.95
C VAL A 9 1.50 -11.21 4.73
N THR A 10 2.46 -11.34 5.65
CA THR A 10 2.93 -10.28 6.56
C THR A 10 4.05 -9.40 5.97
N ALA A 11 4.52 -9.73 4.77
CA ALA A 11 5.27 -8.85 3.88
C ALA A 11 5.41 -9.51 2.51
N THR A 12 5.16 -8.74 1.46
CA THR A 12 5.74 -9.03 0.15
C THR A 12 7.16 -8.47 0.15
N GLY A 13 8.17 -9.29 -0.10
CA GLY A 13 9.55 -8.79 -0.19
C GLY A 13 9.70 -7.74 -1.31
N LYS A 14 10.78 -6.93 -1.24
CA LYS A 14 11.18 -5.80 -2.13
C LYS A 14 11.18 -6.06 -3.66
N SER A 15 10.68 -7.20 -4.12
CA SER A 15 10.54 -7.54 -5.55
C SER A 15 9.54 -8.69 -5.78
N ALA A 16 8.72 -9.09 -4.80
CA ALA A 16 7.86 -10.27 -4.91
C ALA A 16 6.87 -10.18 -6.09
N LEU A 17 6.59 -8.98 -6.56
CA LEU A 17 5.71 -8.69 -7.69
C LEU A 17 6.37 -7.74 -8.70
N LYS A 18 7.71 -7.63 -8.68
CA LYS A 18 8.48 -6.86 -9.66
C LYS A 18 8.30 -7.53 -11.03
N GLY A 19 7.48 -6.92 -11.88
CA GLY A 19 7.07 -7.49 -13.18
C GLY A 19 5.57 -7.79 -13.30
N CYS A 20 4.78 -7.62 -12.23
CA CYS A 20 3.32 -7.68 -12.29
C CYS A 20 2.73 -6.44 -12.97
N ASN A 21 2.93 -6.33 -14.30
CA ASN A 21 2.46 -5.20 -15.11
C ASN A 21 0.91 -5.12 -15.23
N SER A 22 0.22 -6.20 -14.85
CA SER A 22 -1.24 -6.30 -14.95
C SER A 22 -1.98 -5.96 -13.66
N LEU A 23 -1.27 -5.85 -12.53
CA LEU A 23 -1.87 -5.62 -11.23
C LEU A 23 -2.26 -4.16 -11.07
N ARG A 24 -3.56 -3.89 -11.03
CA ARG A 24 -4.11 -2.52 -10.96
C ARG A 24 -4.65 -2.17 -9.59
N SER A 25 -5.17 -3.15 -8.85
CA SER A 25 -5.71 -2.94 -7.52
C SER A 25 -5.26 -4.00 -6.54
N MET A 26 -5.08 -3.59 -5.28
CA MET A 26 -4.67 -4.44 -4.19
C MET A 26 -5.58 -4.23 -2.99
N THR A 27 -5.99 -5.33 -2.35
CA THR A 27 -6.71 -5.31 -1.07
C THR A 27 -5.83 -5.96 0.00
N ILE A 28 -5.49 -5.20 1.04
CA ILE A 28 -4.86 -5.70 2.26
C ILE A 28 -5.99 -6.19 3.16
N PRO A 29 -6.07 -7.49 3.47
CA PRO A 29 -7.20 -8.07 4.17
C PRO A 29 -7.17 -7.77 5.67
N ASP A 30 -8.22 -8.20 6.35
CA ASP A 30 -8.42 -8.04 7.80
C ASP A 30 -7.63 -9.12 8.55
N SER A 31 -6.29 -9.04 8.53
CA SER A 31 -5.40 -10.07 9.10
C SER A 31 -4.65 -9.65 10.36
N GLY A 32 -4.99 -8.51 10.96
CA GLY A 32 -4.39 -8.05 12.21
C GLY A 32 -2.91 -7.68 12.11
N THR A 33 -2.41 -7.46 10.89
CA THR A 33 -0.97 -7.42 10.63
C THR A 33 -0.53 -6.04 10.16
N GLU A 34 0.46 -5.51 10.87
CA GLU A 34 1.31 -4.38 10.47
C GLU A 34 1.80 -4.52 9.02
N ILE A 35 1.59 -3.48 8.20
CA ILE A 35 2.22 -3.41 6.88
C ILE A 35 3.68 -3.03 7.10
N ARG A 36 4.61 -3.98 6.92
CA ARG A 36 6.02 -3.71 7.16
C ARG A 36 6.61 -2.67 6.20
N PRO A 37 7.66 -1.93 6.62
CA PRO A 37 8.37 -1.01 5.75
C PRO A 37 8.77 -1.65 4.42
N ILE A 38 8.59 -0.92 3.31
CA ILE A 38 9.09 -1.30 1.97
C ILE A 38 8.39 -2.55 1.37
N SER A 39 7.25 -2.99 1.91
CA SER A 39 6.56 -4.19 1.44
C SER A 39 6.06 -4.11 -0.02
N PHE A 40 5.68 -2.93 -0.50
CA PHE A 40 5.12 -2.70 -1.84
C PHE A 40 5.83 -1.58 -2.59
N GLU A 41 7.17 -1.54 -2.53
CA GLU A 41 7.96 -0.54 -3.27
C GLU A 41 7.96 -0.78 -4.80
N ASP A 42 7.94 0.30 -5.58
CA ASP A 42 8.10 0.38 -7.05
C ASP A 42 7.03 -0.34 -7.90
N PHE A 43 5.76 -0.31 -7.47
CA PHE A 43 4.66 -0.84 -8.29
C PHE A 43 4.19 0.18 -9.32
N GLY A 44 4.81 0.17 -10.50
CA GLY A 44 4.46 1.05 -11.61
C GLY A 44 3.07 0.85 -12.21
N SER A 45 2.40 -0.28 -11.96
CA SER A 45 1.06 -0.58 -12.52
C SER A 45 -0.08 -0.48 -11.51
N LEU A 46 0.24 -0.37 -10.23
CA LEU A 46 -0.75 -0.32 -9.15
C LEU A 46 -1.42 1.05 -9.16
N THR A 47 -2.73 1.06 -9.36
CA THR A 47 -3.55 2.28 -9.44
C THR A 47 -4.40 2.52 -8.19
N GLY A 48 -4.68 1.46 -7.42
CA GLY A 48 -5.54 1.52 -6.25
C GLY A 48 -5.12 0.56 -5.14
N VAL A 49 -5.17 1.03 -3.89
CA VAL A 49 -4.96 0.20 -2.69
C VAL A 49 -6.14 0.38 -1.74
N THR A 50 -6.69 -0.72 -1.24
CA THR A 50 -7.71 -0.74 -0.20
C THR A 50 -7.16 -1.45 1.03
N ILE A 51 -7.17 -0.77 2.17
CA ILE A 51 -6.74 -1.31 3.46
C ILE A 51 -7.99 -1.60 4.31
N LEU A 52 -8.10 -2.80 4.88
CA LEU A 52 -9.22 -3.19 5.75
C LEU A 52 -8.96 -2.87 7.24
N GLN A 53 -10.03 -2.92 8.06
CA GLN A 53 -10.09 -2.30 9.40
C GLN A 53 -9.20 -2.90 10.49
N SER A 54 -8.44 -3.97 10.27
CA SER A 54 -7.46 -4.43 11.29
C SER A 54 -6.03 -3.98 11.07
N VAL A 55 -5.73 -3.28 9.99
CA VAL A 55 -4.42 -2.66 9.86
C VAL A 55 -4.36 -1.48 10.83
N THR A 56 -3.43 -1.57 11.78
CA THR A 56 -3.16 -0.54 12.79
C THR A 56 -1.93 0.30 12.45
N ASN A 57 -0.92 -0.32 11.84
CA ASN A 57 0.34 0.34 11.47
C ASN A 57 0.71 0.13 9.99
N ILE A 58 1.19 1.21 9.36
CA ILE A 58 1.79 1.19 8.02
C ILE A 58 3.23 1.71 8.11
N GLY A 59 4.18 0.81 7.89
CA GLY A 59 5.61 1.06 7.97
C GLY A 59 6.15 1.93 6.84
N GLY A 60 7.25 2.65 7.13
CA GLY A 60 7.83 3.63 6.22
C GLY A 60 8.19 3.07 4.85
N GLY A 61 7.84 3.80 3.79
CA GLY A 61 8.11 3.38 2.42
C GLY A 61 7.28 2.18 1.93
N ALA A 62 6.22 1.77 2.64
CA ALA A 62 5.41 0.61 2.26
C ALA A 62 4.91 0.65 0.81
N PHE A 63 4.57 1.82 0.25
CA PHE A 63 4.14 2.00 -1.14
C PHE A 63 5.09 2.93 -1.92
N GLN A 64 6.34 3.05 -1.49
CA GLN A 64 7.31 3.94 -2.11
C GLN A 64 7.44 3.64 -3.62
N GLY A 65 7.54 4.65 -4.47
CA GLY A 65 7.77 4.47 -5.91
C GLY A 65 6.58 3.95 -6.72
N CYS A 66 5.39 3.77 -6.12
CA CYS A 66 4.16 3.41 -6.83
C CYS A 66 3.63 4.60 -7.66
N SER A 67 4.33 4.93 -8.75
CA SER A 67 4.10 6.13 -9.56
C SER A 67 2.71 6.24 -10.18
N SER A 68 2.05 5.11 -10.44
CA SER A 68 0.67 5.06 -10.97
C SER A 68 -0.42 4.99 -9.91
N LEU A 69 -0.06 4.94 -8.62
CA LEU A 69 -1.02 4.82 -7.53
C LEU A 69 -1.83 6.11 -7.44
N ALA A 70 -3.12 6.03 -7.75
CA ALA A 70 -4.00 7.19 -7.87
C ALA A 70 -4.97 7.31 -6.69
N SER A 71 -5.33 6.19 -6.06
CA SER A 71 -6.26 6.14 -4.94
C SER A 71 -5.79 5.16 -3.87
N VAL A 72 -5.90 5.59 -2.62
CA VAL A 72 -5.66 4.73 -1.45
C VAL A 72 -6.81 4.96 -0.49
N THR A 73 -7.42 3.87 -0.01
CA THR A 73 -8.43 3.92 1.04
C THR A 73 -7.80 3.44 2.34
N ILE A 74 -7.66 4.37 3.29
CA ILE A 74 -7.10 4.11 4.62
C ILE A 74 -8.27 4.12 5.63
N PRO A 75 -8.47 3.03 6.40
CA PRO A 75 -9.50 2.99 7.43
C PRO A 75 -9.07 3.76 8.67
N ASN A 76 -10.04 4.25 9.45
CA ASN A 76 -9.82 4.96 10.72
C ASN A 76 -9.13 4.10 11.80
N SER A 77 -8.98 2.79 11.57
CA SER A 77 -8.24 1.88 12.45
C SER A 77 -6.73 2.07 12.39
N VAL A 78 -6.22 2.66 11.30
CA VAL A 78 -4.80 2.93 11.14
C VAL A 78 -4.42 4.04 12.11
N ALA A 79 -3.74 3.64 13.19
CA ALA A 79 -3.29 4.54 14.25
C ALA A 79 -2.02 5.28 13.83
N GLU A 80 -1.15 4.63 13.06
CA GLU A 80 0.13 5.19 12.67
C GLU A 80 0.46 4.94 11.19
N ILE A 81 0.80 6.03 10.50
CA ILE A 81 1.39 6.02 9.16
C ILE A 81 2.76 6.64 9.28
N VAL A 82 3.80 5.82 9.08
CA VAL A 82 5.18 6.26 9.18
C VAL A 82 5.53 7.17 7.99
N GLN A 83 6.54 8.04 8.15
CA GLN A 83 7.01 8.91 7.09
C GLN A 83 7.39 8.12 5.81
N SER A 84 7.23 8.75 4.64
CA SER A 84 7.60 8.21 3.33
C SER A 84 6.79 7.01 2.81
N VAL A 85 5.69 6.61 3.45
CA VAL A 85 4.82 5.51 2.98
C VAL A 85 4.46 5.62 1.50
N PHE A 86 4.12 6.84 1.04
CA PHE A 86 3.75 7.12 -0.35
C PHE A 86 4.81 7.92 -1.11
N GLN A 87 6.08 7.87 -0.66
CA GLN A 87 7.15 8.61 -1.31
C GLN A 87 7.28 8.20 -2.78
N GLY A 88 7.22 9.15 -3.71
CA GLY A 88 7.31 8.85 -5.15
C GLY A 88 6.02 8.36 -5.80
N CYS A 89 4.89 8.31 -5.07
CA CYS A 89 3.56 8.07 -5.64
C CYS A 89 3.05 9.33 -6.36
N ARG A 90 3.52 9.55 -7.59
CA ARG A 90 3.26 10.78 -8.36
C ARG A 90 1.79 11.00 -8.74
N SER A 91 1.02 9.92 -8.87
CA SER A 91 -0.40 9.97 -9.26
C SER A 91 -1.35 10.09 -8.07
N LEU A 92 -0.85 9.99 -6.83
CA LEU A 92 -1.68 9.92 -5.63
C LEU A 92 -2.22 11.32 -5.33
N LYS A 93 -3.55 11.47 -5.39
CA LYS A 93 -4.19 12.73 -5.06
C LYS A 93 -4.19 12.94 -3.55
N ARG A 94 -3.74 14.12 -3.12
CA ARG A 94 -3.65 14.51 -1.71
C ARG A 94 -4.97 14.36 -0.95
N ASP A 95 -6.10 14.55 -1.62
CA ASP A 95 -7.44 14.45 -1.01
C ASP A 95 -7.80 13.04 -0.52
N HIS A 96 -7.11 12.01 -1.02
CA HIS A 96 -7.34 10.61 -0.63
C HIS A 96 -6.27 10.10 0.36
N CYS A 97 -5.38 10.98 0.85
CA CYS A 97 -4.32 10.61 1.77
C CYS A 97 -4.04 11.76 2.76
N GLU A 98 -4.70 11.73 3.92
CA GLU A 98 -4.55 12.73 5.00
C GLU A 98 -3.14 12.79 5.62
N PHE A 99 -2.28 11.81 5.32
CA PHE A 99 -0.95 11.64 5.94
C PHE A 99 0.22 11.80 4.96
N CYS A 100 -0.01 12.37 3.77
CA CYS A 100 1.01 12.52 2.72
C CYS A 100 2.01 13.69 2.96
N GLY A 101 2.36 13.97 4.22
CA GLY A 101 3.23 15.08 4.66
C GLY A 101 4.72 14.77 4.59
#